data_AF-A0A354I3X9-F1
#
_entry.id   AF-A0A354I3X9-F1
#
_cell.length_a   1.000
_cell.length_b   1.000
_cell.length_c   1.000
_cell.angle_alpha   90.00
_cell.angle_beta   90.00
_cell.angle_gamma   90.00
#
_symmetry.space_group_name_H-M   'P 1'
#
loop_
_entity.id
_entity.type
_entity.pdbx_description
1 polymer ?
#
loop_
_entity_poly.entity_id
_entity_poly.type
_entity_poly.pdbx_seq_one_letter_code
_entity_poly.pdbx_strand_id
1 'polypeptide(L)'
;MVKSKTKHRLAIILPILIFAVLVVFYIANRLYFAHQSLYEENWNMKFPSNMEVVYTTHGEIGFQGDGVRYSVFRCDAGTDDFLKDFKTGKSKKFEKEFQA
;
A
#
# COMPACT_ATOMS: atom_id res chain seq x y z
N MET A 1 -4.11 -49.48 -11.07
CA MET A 1 -3.00 -49.01 -10.20
C MET A 1 -2.48 -47.58 -10.49
N VAL A 2 -3.02 -46.85 -11.49
CA VAL A 2 -2.50 -45.52 -11.90
C VAL A 2 -3.04 -44.35 -11.06
N LYS A 3 -4.29 -44.43 -10.56
CA LYS A 3 -4.95 -43.33 -9.82
C LYS A 3 -4.25 -42.91 -8.52
N SER A 4 -3.54 -43.80 -7.83
CA SER A 4 -2.90 -43.51 -6.54
C SER A 4 -1.66 -42.62 -6.68
N LYS A 5 -0.79 -42.92 -7.66
CA LYS A 5 0.43 -42.15 -7.91
C LYS A 5 0.14 -40.71 -8.35
N THR A 6 -0.92 -40.50 -9.12
CA THR A 6 -1.35 -39.17 -9.56
C THR A 6 -1.88 -38.32 -8.40
N LYS A 7 -2.64 -38.91 -7.47
CA LYS A 7 -3.12 -38.22 -6.26
C LYS A 7 -1.99 -37.80 -5.33
N HIS A 8 -0.97 -38.65 -5.15
CA HIS A 8 0.23 -38.30 -4.39
C HIS A 8 1.05 -37.18 -5.06
N ARG A 9 1.19 -37.21 -6.39
CA ARG A 9 1.85 -36.11 -7.12
C ARG A 9 1.08 -34.80 -6.98
N LEU A 10 -0.26 -34.83 -7.09
CA LEU A 10 -1.09 -33.64 -6.86
C LEU A 10 -0.97 -33.12 -5.42
N ALA A 11 -0.93 -34.01 -4.43
CA ALA A 11 -0.80 -33.63 -3.02
C ALA A 11 0.54 -32.95 -2.70
N ILE A 12 1.58 -33.18 -3.52
CA ILE A 12 2.88 -32.51 -3.39
C ILE A 12 2.91 -31.22 -4.24
N ILE A 13 2.38 -31.27 -5.46
CA ILE A 13 2.41 -30.13 -6.39
C ILE A 13 1.54 -28.96 -5.89
N LEU A 14 0.35 -29.25 -5.36
CA LEU A 14 -0.59 -28.23 -4.89
C LEU A 14 -0.02 -27.31 -3.79
N PRO A 15 0.58 -27.81 -2.69
CA PRO A 15 1.16 -26.93 -1.68
C PRO A 15 2.37 -26.14 -2.20
N ILE A 16 3.16 -26.69 -3.12
CA ILE A 16 4.26 -25.94 -3.76
C ILE A 16 3.71 -24.77 -4.58
N LEU A 17 2.62 -24.98 -5.32
CA LEU A 17 1.95 -23.95 -6.09
C LEU A 17 1.35 -22.86 -5.19
N ILE A 18 0.70 -23.24 -4.10
CA ILE A 18 0.18 -22.30 -3.10
C ILE A 18 1.33 -21.49 -2.49
N PHE A 19 2.43 -22.14 -2.11
CA PHE A 19 3.60 -21.46 -1.55
C PHE A 19 4.22 -20.49 -2.56
N ALA A 20 4.35 -20.88 -3.83
CA ALA A 20 4.83 -20.00 -4.89
C ALA A 20 3.94 -18.76 -5.05
N VAL A 21 2.61 -18.92 -5.03
CA VAL A 21 1.66 -17.79 -5.06
C VAL A 21 1.83 -16.88 -3.84
N LEU A 22 1.98 -17.45 -2.64
CA LEU A 22 2.21 -16.66 -1.42
C LEU A 22 3.53 -15.87 -1.48
N VAL A 23 4.60 -16.46 -2.03
CA VAL A 23 5.89 -15.77 -2.21
C VAL A 23 5.76 -14.64 -3.21
N VAL A 24 5.08 -14.85 -4.34
CA VAL A 24 4.81 -13.80 -5.33
C VAL A 24 3.99 -12.67 -4.70
N PHE A 25 2.93 -12.99 -3.94
CA PHE A 25 2.15 -12.00 -3.20
C PHE A 25 2.97 -11.24 -2.16
N TYR A 26 3.88 -11.90 -1.46
CA TYR A 26 4.76 -11.26 -0.48
C TYR A 26 5.74 -10.30 -1.17
N ILE A 27 6.38 -10.72 -2.26
CA ILE A 27 7.30 -9.88 -3.03
C ILE A 27 6.54 -8.71 -3.65
N ALA A 28 5.39 -8.96 -4.27
CA ALA A 28 4.53 -7.93 -4.82
C ALA A 28 4.12 -6.95 -3.73
N ASN A 29 3.58 -7.42 -2.60
CA ASN A 29 3.27 -6.53 -1.47
C ASN A 29 4.50 -5.74 -1.05
N ARG A 30 5.69 -6.35 -0.89
CA ARG A 30 6.88 -5.61 -0.49
C ARG A 30 7.32 -4.54 -1.51
N LEU A 31 7.15 -4.79 -2.80
CA LEU A 31 7.50 -3.85 -3.88
C LEU A 31 6.43 -2.76 -4.07
N TYR A 32 5.15 -3.10 -3.89
CA TYR A 32 4.00 -2.22 -4.08
C TYR A 32 3.52 -1.54 -2.78
N PHE A 33 4.02 -1.94 -1.60
CA PHE A 33 3.92 -1.19 -0.33
C PHE A 33 4.80 0.06 -0.32
N ALA A 34 5.30 0.51 -1.48
CA ALA A 34 5.55 1.93 -1.67
C ALA A 34 4.19 2.64 -1.59
N HIS A 35 3.69 2.85 -0.36
CA HIS A 35 2.44 3.56 -0.06
C HIS A 35 2.29 4.86 -0.86
N GLN A 36 3.43 5.45 -1.21
CA GLN A 36 3.57 6.56 -2.13
C GLN A 36 2.72 6.41 -3.40
N SER A 37 2.81 5.32 -4.17
CA SER A 37 2.07 5.21 -5.44
C SER A 37 0.55 5.19 -5.25
N LEU A 38 0.07 4.54 -4.19
CA LEU A 38 -1.35 4.56 -3.82
C LEU A 38 -1.82 5.96 -3.41
N TYR A 39 -0.97 6.74 -2.72
CA TYR A 39 -1.29 8.13 -2.42
C TYR A 39 -1.26 9.00 -3.67
N GLU A 40 -0.29 8.79 -4.57
CA GLU A 40 -0.20 9.52 -5.85
C GLU A 40 -1.44 9.30 -6.70
N GLU A 41 -1.90 8.06 -6.85
CA GLU A 41 -3.09 7.71 -7.63
C GLU A 41 -4.38 8.23 -6.96
N ASN A 42 -4.57 7.93 -5.66
CA ASN A 42 -5.82 8.29 -4.99
C ASN A 42 -5.99 9.80 -4.78
N TRP A 43 -4.88 10.52 -4.56
CA TRP A 43 -4.92 11.95 -4.24
C TRP A 43 -4.48 12.83 -5.42
N ASN A 44 -4.20 12.22 -6.58
CA ASN A 44 -3.78 12.90 -7.81
C ASN A 44 -2.61 13.89 -7.56
N MET A 45 -1.58 13.38 -6.89
CA MET A 45 -0.36 14.13 -6.53
C MET A 45 0.88 13.31 -6.93
N LYS A 46 2.06 13.94 -6.95
CA LYS A 46 3.34 13.22 -7.13
C LYS A 46 4.28 13.56 -5.99
N PHE A 47 4.79 12.54 -5.32
CA PHE A 47 5.81 12.73 -4.31
C PHE A 47 7.19 12.83 -4.98
N PRO A 48 8.11 13.63 -4.42
CA PRO A 48 9.51 13.63 -4.86
C PRO A 48 10.13 12.23 -4.74
N SER A 49 10.96 11.86 -5.72
CA SER A 49 11.60 10.53 -5.78
C SER A 49 12.59 10.26 -4.64
N ASN A 50 13.00 11.30 -3.92
CA ASN A 50 13.88 11.23 -2.76
C ASN A 50 13.14 11.23 -1.41
N MET A 51 11.81 11.25 -1.40
CA MET A 51 11.06 11.07 -0.15
C MET A 51 11.06 9.59 0.25
N GLU A 52 11.39 9.31 1.52
CA GLU A 52 11.38 7.96 2.06
C GLU A 52 10.29 7.84 3.13
N VAL A 53 9.44 6.81 3.05
CA VAL A 53 8.51 6.48 4.14
C VAL A 53 9.32 5.90 5.29
N VAL A 54 9.38 6.62 6.42
CA VAL A 54 10.13 6.18 7.61
C VAL A 54 9.25 5.57 8.69
N TYR A 55 7.94 5.81 8.62
CA TYR A 55 6.98 5.23 9.55
C TYR A 55 5.61 5.13 8.91
N THR A 56 4.94 4.00 9.12
CA THR A 56 3.54 3.82 8.79
C THR A 56 2.85 3.15 9.97
N THR A 57 1.67 3.64 10.33
CA THR A 57 0.75 2.95 11.23
C THR A 57 -0.69 3.13 10.75
N HIS A 58 -1.58 2.31 11.25
CA HIS A 58 -3.00 2.36 10.94
C HIS A 58 -3.81 2.26 12.23
N GLY A 59 -4.95 2.95 12.25
CA GLY A 59 -5.97 2.75 13.27
C GLY A 59 -6.69 1.40 13.08
N GLU A 60 -7.85 1.26 13.72
CA GLU A 60 -8.76 0.16 13.40
C GLU A 60 -9.11 0.22 11.91
N ILE A 61 -8.89 -0.90 11.22
CA ILE A 61 -9.23 -1.07 9.81
C ILE A 61 -10.59 -1.77 9.77
N GLY A 62 -11.57 -1.11 9.17
CA GLY A 62 -12.88 -1.69 8.91
C GLY A 62 -12.80 -2.83 7.91
N PHE A 63 -13.85 -3.65 7.87
CA PHE A 63 -13.90 -4.84 7.01
C PHE A 63 -13.71 -4.52 5.51
N GLN A 64 -14.10 -3.32 5.09
CA GLN A 64 -13.97 -2.87 3.69
C GLN A 64 -12.59 -2.27 3.39
N GLY A 65 -11.65 -2.33 4.33
CA GLY A 65 -10.33 -1.70 4.19
C GLY A 65 -10.38 -0.18 4.37
N ASP A 66 -11.50 0.34 4.87
CA ASP A 66 -11.65 1.70 5.36
C ASP A 66 -10.94 1.86 6.72
N GLY A 67 -10.47 3.06 7.03
CA GLY A 67 -9.76 3.33 8.28
C GLY A 67 -8.69 4.41 8.16
N VAL A 68 -8.30 4.95 9.31
CA VAL A 68 -7.29 6.01 9.35
C VAL A 68 -5.90 5.40 9.17
N ARG A 69 -5.15 5.92 8.20
CA ARG A 69 -3.76 5.54 7.93
C ARG A 69 -2.86 6.74 8.19
N TYR A 70 -1.77 6.51 8.90
CA TYR A 70 -0.76 7.52 9.18
C TYR A 70 0.56 7.08 8.54
N SER A 71 1.12 7.95 7.72
CA SER A 71 2.42 7.75 7.09
C SER A 71 3.29 8.97 7.33
N VAL A 72 4.54 8.75 7.74
CA VAL A 72 5.55 9.80 7.93
C VAL A 72 6.62 9.62 6.89
N PHE A 73 6.87 10.68 6.13
CA PHE A 73 7.88 10.73 5.09
C PHE A 73 9.07 11.56 5.58
N ARG A 74 10.28 11.02 5.46
CA ARG A 74 11.50 11.79 5.58
C ARG A 74 11.71 12.57 4.29
N CYS A 75 11.96 13.85 4.47
CA CYS A 75 12.15 14.83 3.42
C CYS A 75 13.62 15.26 3.47
N ASP A 76 14.40 14.87 2.46
CA ASP A 76 15.80 15.28 2.33
C ASP A 76 15.90 16.59 1.51
N ALA A 77 17.08 17.23 1.48
CA ALA A 77 17.28 18.48 0.75
C ALA A 77 16.78 18.39 -0.71
N GLY A 78 15.96 19.35 -1.13
CA GLY A 78 15.32 19.38 -2.46
C GLY A 78 13.82 19.05 -2.47
N THR A 79 13.22 18.70 -1.33
CA THR A 79 11.75 18.50 -1.21
C THR A 79 10.97 19.78 -0.88
N ASP A 80 11.66 20.90 -0.66
CA ASP A 80 11.04 22.15 -0.19
C ASP A 80 9.96 22.66 -1.14
N ASP A 81 10.16 22.51 -2.46
CA ASP A 81 9.21 22.94 -3.47
C ASP A 81 7.88 22.19 -3.39
N PHE A 82 7.93 20.88 -3.09
CA PHE A 82 6.72 20.07 -2.93
C PHE A 82 5.90 20.51 -1.71
N LEU A 83 6.56 20.91 -0.61
CA LEU A 83 5.87 21.31 0.62
C LEU A 83 5.25 22.72 0.53
N LYS A 84 5.65 23.56 -0.42
CA LYS A 84 5.14 24.93 -0.58
C LYS A 84 3.65 25.00 -0.90
N ASP A 85 3.13 23.99 -1.59
CA ASP A 85 1.72 23.93 -1.98
C ASP A 85 0.81 23.48 -0.83
N PHE A 86 1.38 22.90 0.23
CA PHE A 86 0.65 22.47 1.41
C PHE A 86 0.38 23.65 2.34
N LYS A 87 -0.89 23.94 2.59
CA LYS A 87 -1.30 24.92 3.60
C LYS A 87 -1.32 24.24 4.97
N THR A 88 -0.84 24.94 6.00
CA THR A 88 -0.77 24.46 7.39
C THR A 88 -2.13 24.30 8.09
N GLY A 89 -3.24 24.40 7.35
CA GLY A 89 -4.60 24.34 7.91
C GLY A 89 -5.56 23.55 7.04
N LYS A 90 -6.59 22.99 7.68
CA LYS A 90 -7.66 22.23 7.01
C LYS A 90 -8.41 23.11 5.99
N SER A 91 -8.74 22.53 4.84
CA SER A 91 -9.60 23.19 3.85
C SER A 91 -11.05 23.17 4.32
N LYS A 92 -11.53 24.30 4.85
CA LYS A 92 -12.95 24.46 5.25
C LYS A 92 -13.94 24.27 4.09
N LYS A 93 -13.49 24.48 2.85
CA LYS A 93 -14.32 24.30 1.65
C LYS A 93 -14.51 22.82 1.35
N PHE A 94 -13.44 22.03 1.38
CA PHE A 94 -13.47 20.59 1.15
C PHE A 94 -14.38 19.89 2.18
N GLU A 95 -14.24 20.20 3.47
CA GLU A 95 -15.07 19.60 4.54
C GLU A 95 -16.58 19.79 4.30
N LYS A 96 -17.00 20.94 3.74
CA LYS A 96 -18.41 21.20 3.43
C LYS A 96 -18.96 20.31 2.31
N GLU A 97 -18.11 19.83 1.40
CA GLU A 97 -18.52 18.97 0.28
C GLU A 97 -18.82 17.52 0.75
N PHE A 98 -18.34 17.13 1.94
CA PHE A 98 -18.54 15.79 2.52
C PHE A 98 -19.49 15.78 3.73
N GLN A 99 -20.11 16.91 4.07
CA GLN A 99 -21.09 17.05 5.16
C GLN A 99 -22.56 17.03 4.67
N ALA A 100 -22.79 16.66 3.40
CA ALA A 100 -24.13 16.46 2.83
C ALA A 100 -24.57 14.98 2.96
#